data_AF-A0A5N0E680-F1
#
_entry.id   AF-A0A5N0E680-F1
#
_cell.length_a   1.000
_cell.length_b   1.000
_cell.length_c   1.000
_cell.angle_alpha   90.00
_cell.angle_beta   90.00
_cell.angle_gamma   90.00
#
_symmetry.space_group_name_H-M   'P 1'
#
loop_
_entity.id
_entity.type
_entity.pdbx_description
1 polymer ?
#
loop_
_entity_poly.entity_id
_entity_poly.type
_entity_poly.pdbx_seq_one_letter_code
_entity_poly.pdbx_strand_id
1 'polypeptide(L)'
;MTGAAVVAAAGCALAISAPAAQAKAYNYGAIALSTSTGLIGYSYDYPDSGSAQARAVRSCGASDCETVVWFANGCGAVAYSSRTGDYSWGYAASRSGAQSKARANNSSDAYIVHWNCTSNHG
;
A
#
# COMPACT_ATOMS: atom_id res chain seq x y z
N MET A 1 -16.01 -39.27 58.52
CA MET A 1 -16.55 -40.48 57.86
C MET A 1 -16.91 -40.05 56.44
N THR A 2 -16.29 -40.67 55.44
CA THR A 2 -16.73 -40.90 54.03
C THR A 2 -17.75 -39.95 53.38
N GLY A 3 -17.60 -39.49 52.13
CA GLY A 3 -17.01 -40.22 51.01
C GLY A 3 -17.05 -39.45 49.69
N ALA A 4 -16.45 -40.09 48.68
CA ALA A 4 -16.34 -39.64 47.30
C ALA A 4 -17.59 -39.95 46.47
N ALA A 5 -17.85 -39.17 45.41
CA ALA A 5 -18.42 -39.66 44.17
C ALA A 5 -18.18 -38.67 43.02
N VAL A 6 -17.42 -39.12 42.02
CA VAL A 6 -17.23 -38.51 40.70
C VAL A 6 -18.47 -38.75 39.83
N VAL A 7 -18.86 -37.78 39.00
CA VAL A 7 -19.64 -38.04 37.78
C VAL A 7 -19.05 -37.19 36.65
N ALA A 8 -18.32 -37.86 35.75
CA ALA A 8 -17.97 -37.32 34.45
C ALA A 8 -19.20 -37.40 33.54
N ALA A 9 -19.56 -36.29 32.91
CA ALA A 9 -20.52 -36.28 31.81
C ALA A 9 -19.88 -35.59 30.61
N ALA A 10 -19.48 -36.39 29.62
CA ALA A 10 -19.05 -35.96 28.32
C ALA A 10 -20.29 -35.55 27.48
N GLY A 11 -20.23 -34.37 26.84
CA GLY A 11 -21.28 -33.90 25.93
C GLY A 11 -20.70 -32.91 24.92
N CYS A 12 -20.72 -33.29 23.64
CA CYS A 12 -19.93 -32.75 22.54
C CYS A 12 -20.26 -31.28 22.21
N ALA A 13 -19.28 -30.38 22.38
CA ALA A 13 -19.31 -29.07 21.76
C ALA A 13 -18.94 -29.20 20.27
N LEU A 14 -19.92 -29.03 19.38
CA LEU A 14 -19.66 -28.85 17.95
C LEU A 14 -18.96 -27.50 17.75
N ALA A 15 -17.62 -27.51 17.78
CA ALA A 15 -16.81 -26.39 17.38
C ALA A 15 -17.02 -26.15 15.88
N ILE A 16 -17.81 -25.14 15.54
CA ILE A 16 -17.89 -24.62 14.18
C ILE A 16 -16.54 -23.97 13.90
N SER A 17 -15.63 -24.70 13.27
CA SER A 17 -14.40 -24.14 12.74
C SER A 17 -14.78 -23.21 11.58
N ALA A 18 -14.93 -21.92 11.86
CA ALA A 18 -14.97 -20.92 10.81
C ALA A 18 -13.65 -21.05 10.01
N PRO A 19 -13.70 -21.17 8.67
CA PRO A 19 -12.48 -21.21 7.89
C PRO A 19 -11.71 -19.91 8.16
N ALA A 20 -10.50 -20.03 8.69
CA ALA A 20 -9.58 -18.90 8.76
C ALA A 20 -9.37 -18.43 7.32
N ALA A 21 -9.98 -17.31 6.95
CA ALA A 21 -9.71 -16.65 5.69
C ALA A 21 -8.21 -16.34 5.68
N GLN A 22 -7.43 -17.11 4.93
CA GLN A 22 -6.02 -16.83 4.73
C GLN A 22 -5.95 -15.52 3.94
N ALA A 23 -5.83 -14.41 4.66
CA ALA A 23 -5.53 -13.12 4.08
C ALA A 23 -4.20 -13.28 3.35
N LYS A 24 -4.25 -13.36 2.02
CA LYS A 24 -3.05 -13.31 1.18
C LYS A 24 -2.25 -12.09 1.65
N ALA A 25 -0.98 -12.27 2.02
CA ALA A 25 -0.14 -11.17 2.48
C ALA A 25 -0.01 -10.15 1.33
N TYR A 26 -0.84 -9.11 1.37
CA TYR A 26 -0.75 -7.97 0.47
C TYR A 26 0.14 -6.95 1.14
N ASN A 27 1.27 -6.67 0.51
CA ASN A 27 2.11 -5.56 0.90
C ASN A 27 1.59 -4.33 0.17
N TYR A 28 1.23 -3.30 0.93
CA TYR A 28 0.76 -2.04 0.40
C TYR A 28 1.89 -1.01 0.43
N GLY A 29 1.99 -0.24 -0.64
CA GLY A 29 2.84 0.94 -0.74
C GLY A 29 2.04 2.14 -1.19
N ALA A 30 2.54 3.33 -0.87
CA ALA A 30 1.93 4.58 -1.28
C ALA A 30 3.00 5.63 -1.55
N ILE A 31 2.66 6.60 -2.39
CA ILE A 31 3.46 7.79 -2.66
C ILE A 31 2.56 9.01 -2.47
N ALA A 32 3.05 9.93 -1.66
CA ALA A 32 2.48 11.23 -1.42
C ALA A 32 3.35 12.32 -2.05
N LEU A 33 2.71 13.38 -2.52
CA LEU A 33 3.33 14.49 -3.22
C LEU A 33 2.72 15.80 -2.72
N SER A 34 3.56 16.79 -2.49
CA SER A 34 3.14 18.20 -2.46
C SER A 34 3.37 18.79 -3.83
N THR A 35 2.30 19.20 -4.52
CA THR A 35 2.40 19.82 -5.85
C THR A 35 3.00 21.22 -5.79
N SER A 36 2.90 21.90 -4.64
CA SER A 36 3.46 23.24 -4.46
C SER A 36 4.97 23.24 -4.27
N THR A 37 5.52 22.20 -3.62
CA THR A 37 6.95 22.13 -3.27
C THR A 37 7.72 21.06 -4.04
N GLY A 38 7.02 20.11 -4.66
CA GLY A 38 7.60 18.93 -5.29
C GLY A 38 8.16 17.91 -4.29
N LEU A 39 7.92 18.09 -2.98
CA LEU A 39 8.33 17.13 -1.97
C LEU A 39 7.53 15.84 -2.10
N ILE A 40 8.22 14.71 -1.95
CA ILE A 40 7.67 13.38 -2.12
C ILE A 40 7.91 12.57 -0.86
N GLY A 41 6.84 12.02 -0.30
CA GLY A 41 6.88 11.01 0.75
C GLY A 41 6.41 9.68 0.23
N TYR A 42 6.89 8.58 0.80
CA TYR A 42 6.53 7.24 0.33
C TYR A 42 6.53 6.23 1.45
N SER A 43 5.89 5.10 1.18
CA SER A 43 5.84 3.94 2.05
C SER A 43 5.79 2.66 1.22
N TYR A 44 6.20 1.56 1.82
CA TYR A 44 6.16 0.21 1.26
C TYR A 44 5.99 -0.82 2.38
N ASP A 45 5.47 -2.00 2.01
CA ASP A 45 5.30 -3.16 2.90
C ASP A 45 4.46 -2.92 4.15
N TYR A 46 3.39 -2.15 3.98
CA TYR A 46 2.35 -2.01 5.00
C TYR A 46 1.29 -3.09 4.86
N PRO A 47 0.67 -3.54 5.96
CA PRO A 47 -0.36 -4.58 5.95
C PRO A 47 -1.71 -4.10 5.37
N ASP A 48 -1.92 -2.78 5.29
CA ASP A 48 -3.12 -2.17 4.75
C ASP A 48 -2.80 -0.86 4.02
N SER A 49 -3.68 -0.47 3.08
CA SER A 49 -3.49 0.72 2.26
C SER A 49 -3.63 2.02 3.05
N GLY A 50 -4.42 2.06 4.12
CA GLY A 50 -4.61 3.27 4.94
C GLY A 50 -3.34 3.66 5.67
N SER A 51 -2.71 2.69 6.35
CA SER A 51 -1.43 2.85 7.03
C SER A 51 -0.32 3.22 6.06
N ALA A 52 -0.30 2.62 4.86
CA ALA A 52 0.65 2.99 3.81
C ALA A 52 0.53 4.47 3.43
N GLN A 53 -0.68 4.93 3.14
CA GLN A 53 -0.96 6.30 2.74
C GLN A 53 -0.63 7.31 3.84
N ALA A 54 -1.08 7.05 5.07
CA ALA A 54 -0.78 7.88 6.23
C ALA A 54 0.73 8.01 6.46
N ARG A 55 1.49 6.91 6.30
CA ARG A 55 2.95 6.95 6.38
C ARG A 55 3.56 7.80 5.27
N ALA A 56 3.11 7.62 4.03
CA ALA A 56 3.63 8.36 2.88
C ALA A 56 3.45 9.87 3.07
N VAL A 57 2.25 10.31 3.46
CA VAL A 57 1.95 11.71 3.78
C VAL A 57 2.83 12.22 4.92
N ARG A 58 2.93 11.47 6.01
CA ARG A 58 3.75 11.86 7.18
C ARG A 58 5.24 11.97 6.84
N SER A 59 5.73 11.21 5.86
CA SER A 59 7.12 11.23 5.42
C SER A 59 7.43 12.34 4.41
N CYS A 60 6.42 13.01 3.86
CA CYS A 60 6.58 13.96 2.76
C CYS A 60 7.12 15.33 3.22
N GLY A 61 6.76 15.77 4.43
CA GLY A 61 7.37 16.94 5.08
C GLY A 61 6.82 18.31 4.66
N ALA A 62 5.79 18.37 3.79
CA ALA A 62 5.04 19.58 3.48
C ALA A 62 3.62 19.53 4.08
N SER A 63 2.97 20.69 4.20
CA SER A 63 1.61 20.80 4.76
C SER A 63 0.53 20.36 3.78
N ASP A 64 0.81 20.47 2.47
CA ASP A 64 -0.06 20.13 1.35
C ASP A 64 0.30 18.75 0.73
N CYS A 65 0.98 17.88 1.48
CA CYS A 65 1.29 16.55 1.00
C CYS A 65 0.05 15.67 0.97
N GLU A 66 -0.31 15.18 -0.21
CA GLU A 66 -1.44 14.29 -0.42
C GLU A 66 -0.99 12.98 -1.05
N THR A 67 -1.67 11.88 -0.74
CA THR A 67 -1.41 10.62 -1.43
C THR A 67 -1.88 10.72 -2.87
N VAL A 68 -0.96 10.58 -3.81
CA VAL A 68 -1.27 10.59 -5.25
C VAL A 68 -1.45 9.18 -5.80
N VAL A 69 -0.74 8.19 -5.26
CA VAL A 69 -0.89 6.80 -5.69
C VAL A 69 -0.66 5.82 -4.54
N TRP A 70 -1.45 4.76 -4.50
CA TRP A 70 -1.22 3.59 -3.67
C TRP A 70 -1.28 2.33 -4.53
N PHE A 71 -0.60 1.28 -4.09
CA PHE A 71 -0.45 0.02 -4.82
C PHE A 71 -0.31 -1.15 -3.86
N ALA A 72 -0.67 -2.35 -4.32
CA ALA A 72 -0.59 -3.59 -3.55
C ALA A 72 0.18 -4.65 -4.32
N ASN A 73 1.21 -5.24 -3.72
CA ASN A 73 2.12 -6.21 -4.35
C ASN A 73 2.60 -5.72 -5.74
N GLY A 74 3.12 -4.50 -5.78
CA GLY A 74 3.49 -3.83 -7.02
C GLY A 74 4.31 -2.58 -6.79
N CYS A 75 4.33 -1.72 -7.79
CA CYS A 75 5.10 -0.50 -7.82
C CYS A 75 4.21 0.70 -8.16
N GLY A 76 4.55 1.86 -7.60
CA GLY A 76 4.04 3.17 -7.98
C GLY A 76 5.16 4.04 -8.52
N ALA A 77 4.80 4.96 -9.41
CA ALA A 77 5.71 5.96 -9.94
C ALA A 77 5.00 7.31 -10.10
N VAL A 78 5.77 8.38 -9.96
CA VAL A 78 5.38 9.76 -10.18
C VAL A 78 6.29 10.33 -11.26
N ALA A 79 5.69 11.00 -12.24
CA ALA A 79 6.36 11.70 -13.30
C ALA A 79 6.03 13.19 -13.23
N TYR A 80 6.93 14.01 -13.74
CA TYR A 80 6.78 15.46 -13.82
C TYR A 80 7.14 15.96 -15.21
N SER A 81 6.35 16.87 -15.74
CA SER A 81 6.60 17.55 -17.02
C SER A 81 7.15 18.94 -16.74
N SER A 82 8.43 19.16 -17.07
CA SER A 82 9.02 20.50 -16.99
C SER A 82 8.44 21.49 -17.99
N ARG A 83 7.77 20.99 -19.03
CA ARG A 83 7.14 21.83 -20.08
C ARG A 83 5.79 22.38 -19.65
N THR A 84 4.99 21.60 -18.93
CA THR A 84 3.63 21.99 -18.51
C THR A 84 3.54 22.31 -17.02
N GLY A 85 4.49 21.87 -16.21
CA GLY A 85 4.48 22.01 -14.76
C GLY A 85 3.62 20.96 -14.04
N ASP A 86 3.11 19.96 -14.76
CA ASP A 86 2.18 18.98 -14.21
C ASP A 86 2.86 17.72 -13.70
N TYR A 87 2.34 17.22 -12.59
CA TYR A 87 2.64 15.90 -12.08
C TYR A 87 1.63 14.88 -12.59
N SER A 88 2.10 13.67 -12.83
CA SER A 88 1.29 12.51 -13.15
C SER A 88 1.83 11.30 -12.41
N TRP A 89 1.02 10.27 -12.26
CA TRP A 89 1.41 9.08 -11.51
C TRP A 89 0.78 7.83 -12.10
N GLY A 90 1.32 6.67 -11.74
CA GLY A 90 0.83 5.39 -12.18
C GLY A 90 1.30 4.28 -11.27
N TYR A 91 0.57 3.17 -11.30
CA TYR A 91 0.94 1.94 -10.61
C TYR A 91 0.83 0.74 -11.54
N ALA A 92 1.63 -0.28 -11.28
CA ALA A 92 1.57 -1.57 -11.95
C ALA A 92 2.20 -2.65 -11.07
N ALA A 93 2.04 -3.92 -11.45
CA ALA A 93 2.72 -5.03 -10.77
C ALA A 93 4.24 -4.95 -10.88
N SER A 94 4.76 -4.36 -11.96
CA SER A 94 6.20 -4.19 -12.22
C SER A 94 6.62 -2.72 -12.23
N ARG A 95 7.90 -2.47 -11.92
CA ARG A 95 8.49 -1.12 -11.94
C ARG A 95 8.36 -0.45 -13.31
N SER A 96 8.68 -1.16 -14.38
CA SER A 96 8.62 -0.63 -15.75
C SER A 96 7.20 -0.26 -16.15
N GLY A 97 6.22 -1.09 -15.78
CA GLY A 97 4.80 -0.81 -15.99
C GLY A 97 4.36 0.46 -15.27
N ALA A 98 4.75 0.64 -14.01
CA ALA A 98 4.38 1.79 -13.20
C ALA A 98 4.97 3.09 -13.79
N GLN A 99 6.25 3.06 -14.16
CA GLN A 99 6.93 4.20 -14.78
C GLN A 99 6.32 4.56 -16.15
N SER A 100 6.07 3.57 -17.00
CA SER A 100 5.40 3.79 -18.30
C SER A 100 4.01 4.38 -18.12
N LYS A 101 3.23 3.89 -17.14
CA LYS A 101 1.90 4.43 -16.83
C LYS A 101 1.97 5.88 -16.33
N ALA A 102 2.91 6.19 -15.43
CA ALA A 102 3.10 7.54 -14.92
C ALA A 102 3.44 8.54 -16.04
N ARG A 103 4.29 8.14 -17.00
CA ARG A 103 4.61 8.97 -18.18
C ARG A 103 3.44 9.09 -19.13
N ALA A 104 2.74 7.99 -19.43
CA ALA A 104 1.60 7.99 -20.35
C ALA A 104 0.42 8.81 -19.82
N ASN A 105 0.29 8.95 -18.51
CA ASN A 105 -0.70 9.82 -17.86
C ASN A 105 -0.31 11.31 -17.91
N ASN A 106 0.83 11.66 -18.51
CA ASN A 106 1.23 13.04 -18.76
C ASN A 106 1.07 13.38 -20.24
N SER A 107 0.65 14.61 -20.55
CA SER A 107 0.44 15.07 -21.93
C SER A 107 1.74 15.51 -22.64
N SER A 108 2.91 15.23 -22.07
CA SER A 108 4.18 15.88 -22.43
C SER A 108 5.41 15.00 -22.13
N ASP A 109 6.61 15.55 -22.33
CA ASP A 109 7.94 14.97 -22.07
C ASP A 109 8.23 14.74 -20.57
N ALA A 110 7.33 14.02 -19.90
CA ALA A 110 7.42 13.79 -18.47
C ALA A 110 8.51 12.79 -18.14
N TYR A 111 9.30 13.12 -17.13
CA TYR A 111 10.35 12.25 -16.58
C TYR A 111 9.95 11.76 -15.19
N ILE A 112 10.46 10.60 -14.79
CA ILE A 112 10.13 10.00 -13.48
C ILE A 112 10.88 10.77 -12.40
N VAL A 113 10.15 11.37 -11.47
CA VAL A 113 10.72 12.06 -10.30
C VAL A 113 10.85 11.13 -9.11
N HIS A 114 9.96 10.15 -8.99
CA HIS A 114 10.04 9.14 -7.93
C HIS A 114 9.35 7.85 -8.34
N TRP A 115 9.81 6.73 -7.79
CA TRP A 115 9.15 5.43 -7.91
C TRP A 115 9.51 4.59 -6.69
N ASN A 116 8.58 3.74 -6.27
CA ASN A 116 8.79 2.82 -5.17
C ASN A 116 7.99 1.52 -5.38
N CYS A 117 8.48 0.42 -4.83
CA CYS A 117 7.86 -0.90 -4.95
C CYS A 117 7.72 -1.55 -3.57
N THR A 118 6.69 -2.40 -3.42
CA THR A 118 6.59 -3.32 -2.27
C THR A 118 7.55 -4.49 -2.47
N SER A 119 8.05 -5.13 -1.41
CA SER A 119 8.96 -6.28 -1.52
C SER A 119 8.38 -7.46 -2.30
N ASN A 120 7.04 -7.57 -2.40
CA ASN A 120 6.35 -8.63 -3.13
C ASN A 120 5.85 -8.18 -4.52
N HIS A 121 6.62 -7.31 -5.20
CA HIS A 121 6.34 -6.89 -6.58
C HIS A 121 6.84 -7.97 -7.58
N GLY A 122 6.15 -8.09 -8.71
CA GLY A 122 6.38 -9.15 -9.72
C GLY A 122 7.45 -8.82 -10.74
#